data_AF-A0A6S7GYL9-F1
#
_entry.id   AF-A0A6S7GYL9-F1
#
_cell.length_a   1.000
_cell.length_b   1.000
_cell.length_c   1.000
_cell.angle_alpha   90.00
_cell.angle_beta   90.00
_cell.angle_gamma   90.00
#
_symmetry.space_group_name_H-M   'P 1'
#
loop_
_entity.id
_entity.type
_entity.pdbx_description
1 polymer ?
#
loop_
_entity_poly.entity_id
_entity_poly.type
_entity_poly.pdbx_seq_one_letter_code
_entity_poly.pdbx_strand_id
1 'polypeptide(L)'
;MSCVSGLPQCPGLTKETMNVIAEKVSMGDEIIGLEDFGDGEKGTDLASSALVFMACGVLEKWKQPLGHCLIHESGDSDKLKEKLFEAIDKITAIGLTVPAIISDLGSSFIKLARELNITPEKPWFIHNGV
;
A
#
# COMPACT_ATOMS: atom_id res chain seq x y z
N MET A 1 -23.06 4.28 -38.46
CA MET A 1 -22.68 4.14 -37.05
C MET A 1 -21.32 4.79 -36.88
N SER A 2 -21.29 6.01 -36.33
CA SER A 2 -20.13 6.88 -36.27
C SER A 2 -19.43 6.82 -34.91
N CYS A 3 -18.10 6.71 -34.96
CA CYS A 3 -17.10 7.36 -34.10
C CYS A 3 -17.19 7.21 -32.58
N VAL A 4 -16.26 6.43 -32.01
CA VAL A 4 -15.40 6.88 -30.88
C VAL A 4 -13.98 6.28 -31.03
N SER A 5 -13.22 6.78 -32.00
CA SER A 5 -11.81 6.39 -32.23
C SER A 5 -10.95 7.65 -32.38
N GLY A 6 -10.99 8.52 -31.38
CA GLY A 6 -10.38 9.84 -31.47
C GLY A 6 -10.22 10.58 -30.14
N LEU A 7 -10.14 9.88 -29.01
CA LEU A 7 -9.56 10.52 -27.84
C LEU A 7 -8.04 10.50 -28.04
N PRO A 8 -7.34 11.67 -28.00
CA PRO A 8 -5.90 11.66 -27.94
C PRO A 8 -5.51 10.84 -26.71
N GLN A 9 -4.80 9.73 -26.91
CA GLN A 9 -4.06 9.12 -25.82
C GLN A 9 -3.18 10.23 -25.28
N CYS A 10 -3.40 10.64 -24.03
CA CYS A 10 -2.49 11.54 -23.34
C CYS A 10 -1.10 10.90 -23.48
N PRO A 11 -0.10 11.60 -24.05
CA PRO A 11 1.24 11.04 -24.09
C PRO A 11 1.63 10.77 -22.63
N GLY A 12 1.74 9.50 -22.28
CA GLY A 12 2.17 9.10 -20.94
C GLY A 12 3.51 9.76 -20.69
N LEU A 13 3.70 10.34 -19.49
CA LEU A 13 5.00 10.87 -19.12
C LEU A 13 6.04 9.76 -19.28
N THR A 14 7.01 9.97 -20.17
CA THR A 14 8.10 9.00 -20.37
C THR A 14 9.00 8.99 -19.15
N LYS A 15 9.71 7.88 -18.89
CA LYS A 15 10.68 7.79 -17.79
C LYS A 15 11.71 8.92 -17.83
N GLU A 16 12.15 9.33 -19.03
CA GLU A 16 13.01 10.53 -19.15
C GLU A 16 12.30 11.81 -18.72
N THR A 17 11.02 12.01 -19.08
CA THR A 17 10.26 13.19 -18.67
C THR A 17 10.07 13.23 -17.15
N MET A 18 9.82 12.08 -16.53
CA MET A 18 9.73 11.95 -15.07
C MET A 18 11.06 12.28 -14.38
N ASN A 19 12.19 11.80 -14.91
CA ASN A 19 13.53 12.11 -14.39
C ASN A 19 13.86 13.60 -14.50
N VAL A 20 13.50 14.25 -15.61
CA VAL A 20 13.70 15.69 -15.80
C VAL A 20 12.84 16.51 -14.84
N ILE A 21 11.62 16.07 -14.53
CA ILE A 21 10.76 16.72 -13.53
C ILE A 21 11.36 16.54 -12.14
N ALA A 22 11.80 15.33 -11.78
CA ALA A 22 12.47 15.04 -10.51
C ALA A 22 13.73 15.89 -10.29
N GLU A 23 14.51 16.14 -11.35
CA GLU A 23 15.73 16.96 -11.28
C GLU A 23 15.46 18.46 -11.13
N LYS A 24 14.25 18.95 -11.50
CA LYS A 24 13.88 20.38 -11.50
C LYS A 24 13.16 20.87 -10.24
N VAL A 25 12.87 19.97 -9.32
CA VAL A 25 12.16 20.22 -8.06
C VAL A 25 13.11 20.92 -7.10
N SER A 26 12.79 22.17 -6.72
CA SER A 26 13.63 22.95 -5.82
C SER A 26 13.54 22.40 -4.39
N MET A 27 14.51 22.75 -3.54
CA MET A 27 14.62 22.23 -2.17
C MET A 27 13.38 22.64 -1.34
N GLY A 28 12.37 21.76 -1.31
CA GLY A 28 11.06 22.00 -0.68
C GLY A 28 9.86 21.63 -1.55
N ASP A 29 10.06 21.43 -2.86
CA ASP A 29 9.03 20.90 -3.73
C ASP A 29 8.98 19.36 -3.57
N GLU A 30 7.78 18.80 -3.46
CA GLU A 30 7.56 17.35 -3.33
C GLU A 30 6.77 16.85 -4.53
N ILE A 31 7.28 15.83 -5.22
CA ILE A 31 6.50 15.14 -6.25
C ILE A 31 5.54 14.17 -5.56
N ILE A 32 4.24 14.44 -5.71
CA ILE A 32 3.15 13.58 -5.21
C ILE A 32 2.64 12.72 -6.36
N GLY A 33 2.28 11.46 -6.07
CA GLY A 33 1.72 10.52 -7.05
C GLY A 33 2.72 9.52 -7.61
N LEU A 34 3.96 9.53 -7.12
CA LEU A 34 4.87 8.39 -7.25
C LEU A 34 4.55 7.34 -6.19
N GLU A 35 5.01 6.11 -6.42
CA GLU A 35 5.02 5.08 -5.40
C GLU A 35 5.77 5.56 -4.15
N ASP A 36 5.14 5.40 -2.99
CA ASP A 36 5.60 5.93 -1.71
C ASP A 36 5.06 5.07 -0.56
N PHE A 37 5.95 4.35 0.11
CA PHE A 37 5.65 3.51 1.28
C PHE A 37 5.88 4.25 2.61
N GLY A 38 6.18 5.55 2.58
CA GLY A 38 6.38 6.37 3.76
C GLY A 38 7.69 6.08 4.51
N ASP A 39 8.68 5.52 3.84
CA ASP A 39 10.04 5.28 4.36
C ASP A 39 11.03 6.42 4.05
N GLY A 40 10.54 7.50 3.42
CA GLY A 40 11.34 8.67 3.04
C GLY A 40 11.97 8.56 1.65
N GLU A 41 11.81 7.42 0.98
CA GLU A 41 12.20 7.21 -0.41
C GLU A 41 10.95 7.08 -1.29
N LYS A 42 11.00 7.65 -2.50
CA LYS A 42 9.93 7.50 -3.50
C LYS A 42 10.41 6.61 -4.62
N GLY A 43 9.53 5.73 -5.07
CA GLY A 43 9.74 4.93 -6.27
C GLY A 43 9.77 5.80 -7.52
N THR A 44 10.27 5.22 -8.62
CA THR A 44 10.28 5.90 -9.92
C THR A 44 8.98 5.72 -10.70
N ASP A 45 8.12 4.80 -10.26
CA ASP A 45 6.88 4.46 -10.93
C ASP A 45 5.71 5.31 -10.41
N LEU A 46 4.77 5.62 -11.29
CA LEU A 46 3.55 6.34 -10.94
C LEU A 46 2.63 5.44 -10.11
N ALA A 47 2.19 5.93 -8.96
CA ALA A 47 1.20 5.23 -8.16
C ALA A 47 -0.12 5.09 -8.93
N SER A 48 -0.66 3.88 -8.96
CA SER A 48 -1.96 3.60 -9.57
C SER A 48 -3.07 3.44 -8.54
N SER A 49 -2.70 3.19 -7.28
CA SER A 49 -3.61 2.86 -6.19
C SER A 49 -3.11 3.43 -4.86
N ALA A 50 -4.02 3.57 -3.89
CA ALA A 50 -3.69 3.88 -2.50
C ALA A 50 -4.03 2.68 -1.61
N LEU A 51 -3.03 2.13 -0.93
CA LEU A 51 -3.21 1.10 0.09
C LEU A 51 -3.51 1.77 1.42
N VAL A 52 -4.63 1.43 2.06
CA VAL A 52 -5.05 2.04 3.33
C VAL A 52 -5.13 0.98 4.42
N PHE A 53 -4.45 1.24 5.55
CA PHE A 53 -4.60 0.46 6.76
C PHE A 53 -5.66 1.09 7.66
N MET A 54 -6.60 0.31 8.16
CA MET A 54 -7.70 0.79 8.98
C MET A 54 -7.89 -0.12 10.19
N ALA A 55 -7.90 0.47 11.38
CA ALA A 55 -8.34 -0.22 12.58
C ALA A 55 -9.87 -0.20 12.65
N CYS A 56 -10.46 -1.35 12.92
CA CYS A 56 -11.90 -1.51 13.07
C CYS A 56 -12.19 -2.17 14.42
N GLY A 57 -13.14 -1.61 15.17
CA GLY A 57 -13.63 -2.24 16.39
C GLY A 57 -14.37 -3.54 16.06
N VAL A 58 -14.01 -4.62 16.77
CA VAL A 58 -14.66 -5.93 16.61
C VAL A 58 -15.95 -6.01 17.43
N LEU A 59 -15.90 -5.55 18.69
CA LEU A 59 -17.05 -5.51 19.60
C LEU A 59 -17.84 -4.21 19.48
N GLU A 60 -17.13 -3.11 19.19
CA GLU A 60 -17.67 -1.76 19.16
C GLU A 60 -17.65 -1.20 17.75
N LYS A 61 -18.65 -0.39 17.41
CA LYS A 61 -18.80 0.16 16.05
C LYS A 61 -17.95 1.41 15.84
N TRP A 62 -16.66 1.23 15.61
CA TRP A 62 -15.75 2.30 15.21
C TRP A 62 -14.79 1.86 14.11
N LYS A 63 -14.33 2.84 13.33
CA LYS A 63 -13.34 2.66 12.26
C LYS A 63 -12.42 3.87 12.23
N GLN A 64 -11.13 3.65 12.11
CA GLN A 64 -10.15 4.73 12.01
C GLN A 64 -9.05 4.34 11.01
N PRO A 65 -8.83 5.12 9.93
CA PRO A 65 -7.65 4.99 9.09
C PRO A 65 -6.39 5.22 9.93
N LEU A 66 -5.41 4.33 9.81
CA LEU A 66 -4.12 4.41 10.49
C LEU A 66 -3.07 5.11 9.63
N GLY A 67 -3.18 4.95 8.31
CA GLY A 67 -2.25 5.49 7.34
C GLY A 67 -2.52 4.95 5.94
N HIS A 68 -1.79 5.47 4.97
CA HIS A 68 -1.86 5.00 3.59
C HIS A 68 -0.47 4.99 2.95
N CYS A 69 -0.31 4.16 1.93
CA CYS A 69 0.82 4.14 1.02
C CYS A 69 0.31 4.33 -0.41
N LEU A 70 1.08 5.01 -1.24
CA LEU A 70 0.83 5.08 -2.67
C LEU A 70 1.59 3.94 -3.33
N ILE A 71 0.90 3.07 -4.07
CA ILE A 71 1.50 1.86 -4.65
C ILE A 71 1.30 1.82 -6.17
N HIS A 72 2.29 1.27 -6.86
CA HIS A 72 2.16 0.88 -8.26
C HIS A 72 1.60 -0.55 -8.36
N GLU A 73 0.54 -0.72 -9.16
CA GLU A 73 -0.18 -1.98 -9.35
C GLU A 73 -0.57 -2.65 -8.01
N SER A 74 -0.18 -3.90 -7.79
CA SER A 74 -0.46 -4.67 -6.58
C SER A 74 0.51 -4.38 -5.42
N GLY A 75 1.55 -3.56 -5.64
CA GLY A 75 2.60 -3.28 -4.66
C GLY A 75 3.51 -4.49 -4.36
N ASP A 76 4.68 -4.22 -3.79
CA ASP A 76 5.63 -5.25 -3.34
C ASP A 76 5.11 -5.96 -2.06
N SER A 77 5.08 -7.30 -2.06
CA SER A 77 4.63 -8.09 -0.92
C SER A 77 5.53 -7.91 0.31
N ASP A 78 6.83 -7.69 0.13
CA ASP A 78 7.77 -7.52 1.23
C ASP A 78 7.52 -6.17 1.93
N LYS A 79 7.33 -5.09 1.15
CA LYS A 79 6.93 -3.77 1.67
C LYS A 79 5.54 -3.82 2.32
N LEU A 80 4.59 -4.54 1.72
CA LEU A 80 3.26 -4.75 2.31
C LEU A 80 3.35 -5.44 3.67
N LYS A 81 4.17 -6.48 3.79
CA LYS A 81 4.41 -7.19 5.05
C LYS A 81 5.01 -6.27 6.11
N GLU A 82 6.01 -5.48 5.73
CA GLU A 82 6.65 -4.50 6.60
C GLU A 82 5.62 -3.50 7.14
N LYS A 83 4.82 -2.90 6.26
CA LYS A 83 3.80 -1.91 6.64
C LYS A 83 2.67 -2.53 7.49
N LEU A 84 2.29 -3.78 7.21
CA LEU A 84 1.32 -4.51 8.03
C LEU A 84 1.84 -4.72 9.45
N PHE A 85 3.08 -5.20 9.59
CA PHE A 85 3.69 -5.43 10.90
C PHE A 85 3.92 -4.13 11.66
N GLU A 86 4.35 -3.06 10.97
CA GLU A 86 4.44 -1.72 11.54
C GLU A 86 3.08 -1.24 12.10
N ALA A 87 1.99 -1.49 11.38
CA ALA A 87 0.64 -1.16 11.84
C ALA A 87 0.24 -1.98 13.09
N ILE A 88 0.52 -3.29 13.11
CA ILE A 88 0.25 -4.16 14.26
C ILE A 88 1.04 -3.68 15.48
N ASP A 89 2.33 -3.36 15.32
CA ASP A 89 3.19 -2.89 16.39
C ASP A 89 2.70 -1.56 16.97
N LYS A 90 2.29 -0.61 16.11
CA LYS A 90 1.72 0.67 16.54
C LYS A 90 0.40 0.50 17.31
N ILE A 91 -0.50 -0.38 16.86
CA ILE A 91 -1.75 -0.68 17.56
C ILE A 91 -1.48 -1.36 18.90
N THR A 92 -0.54 -2.30 18.94
CA THR A 92 -0.20 -3.04 20.15
C THR A 92 0.49 -2.14 21.18
N ALA A 93 1.33 -1.20 20.72
CA ALA A 93 2.00 -0.22 21.58
C ALA A 93 1.03 0.69 22.35
N ILE A 94 -0.17 0.94 21.83
CA ILE A 94 -1.22 1.71 22.53
C ILE A 94 -2.14 0.84 23.40
N GLY A 95 -1.84 -0.44 23.55
CA GLY A 95 -2.57 -1.37 24.42
C GLY A 95 -3.81 -2.02 23.79
N LEU A 96 -3.98 -1.93 22.47
CA LEU A 96 -5.05 -2.63 21.75
C LEU A 96 -4.56 -3.99 21.24
N THR A 97 -5.49 -4.94 21.10
CA THR A 97 -5.22 -6.26 20.52
C THR A 97 -5.71 -6.31 19.07
N VAL A 98 -4.94 -6.94 18.18
CA VAL A 98 -5.31 -7.20 16.77
C VAL A 98 -5.67 -8.67 16.62
N PRO A 99 -6.96 -9.07 16.82
CA PRO A 99 -7.34 -10.48 16.78
C PRO A 99 -7.47 -11.04 15.36
N ALA A 100 -7.59 -10.17 14.35
CA ALA A 100 -7.79 -10.56 12.96
C ALA A 100 -7.34 -9.46 12.01
N ILE A 101 -6.93 -9.86 10.81
CA ILE A 101 -6.61 -8.99 9.68
C ILE A 101 -7.51 -9.40 8.52
N ILE A 102 -8.04 -8.42 7.80
CA ILE A 102 -8.91 -8.65 6.64
C ILE A 102 -8.25 -7.96 5.44
N SER A 103 -8.07 -8.71 4.36
CA SER A 103 -7.58 -8.21 3.07
C SER A 103 -8.50 -8.64 1.95
N ASP A 104 -8.28 -8.11 0.74
CA ASP A 104 -8.85 -8.68 -0.48
C ASP A 104 -8.05 -9.90 -0.96
N LEU A 105 -8.44 -10.42 -2.13
CA LEU A 105 -7.80 -11.57 -2.80
C LEU A 105 -6.79 -11.12 -3.89
N GLY A 106 -6.21 -9.93 -3.76
CA GLY A 106 -5.16 -9.45 -4.65
C GLY A 106 -3.91 -10.33 -4.60
N SER A 107 -3.15 -10.36 -5.70
CA SER A 107 -1.93 -11.16 -5.85
C SER A 107 -0.93 -10.97 -4.71
N SER A 108 -0.70 -9.73 -4.27
CA SER A 108 0.23 -9.40 -3.20
C SER A 108 -0.24 -9.91 -1.83
N PHE A 109 -1.54 -9.86 -1.53
CA PHE A 109 -2.09 -10.42 -0.29
C PHE A 109 -2.08 -11.95 -0.30
N ILE A 110 -2.35 -12.58 -1.45
CA ILE A 110 -2.20 -14.04 -1.60
C ILE A 110 -0.74 -14.45 -1.41
N LYS A 111 0.21 -13.71 -1.98
CA LYS A 111 1.65 -13.95 -1.81
C LYS A 111 2.06 -13.78 -0.35
N LEU A 112 1.63 -12.70 0.30
CA LEU A 112 1.85 -12.44 1.72
C LEU A 112 1.31 -13.58 2.61
N ALA A 113 0.09 -14.05 2.36
CA ALA A 113 -0.49 -15.15 3.12
C ALA A 113 0.37 -16.43 3.02
N ARG A 114 0.94 -16.72 1.85
CA ARG A 114 1.88 -17.83 1.66
C ARG A 114 3.19 -17.60 2.40
N GLU A 115 3.76 -16.39 2.35
CA GLU A 115 4.98 -16.03 3.07
C GLU A 115 4.81 -16.13 4.60
N LEU A 116 3.60 -15.88 5.11
CA LEU A 116 3.22 -16.04 6.51
C LEU A 116 2.82 -17.48 6.88
N ASN A 117 2.88 -18.42 5.92
CA ASN A 117 2.48 -19.82 6.08
C ASN A 117 1.03 -20.00 6.57
N ILE A 118 0.12 -19.16 6.05
CA ILE A 118 -1.32 -19.24 6.33
C ILE A 118 -1.95 -20.32 5.45
N THR A 119 -2.65 -21.27 6.06
CA THR A 119 -3.41 -22.33 5.37
C THR A 119 -4.81 -22.47 6.00
N PRO A 120 -5.75 -23.22 5.40
CA PRO A 120 -7.04 -23.49 6.04
C PRO A 120 -6.92 -24.16 7.42
N GLU A 121 -5.91 -25.00 7.63
CA GLU A 121 -5.63 -25.69 8.89
C GLU A 121 -4.89 -24.79 9.89
N LYS A 122 -4.11 -23.83 9.38
CA LYS A 122 -3.39 -22.82 10.15
C LYS A 122 -3.75 -21.42 9.65
N PRO A 123 -4.97 -20.91 9.95
CA PRO A 123 -5.46 -19.62 9.44
C PRO A 123 -4.92 -18.42 10.24
N TRP A 124 -3.73 -18.56 10.83
CA TRP A 124 -3.14 -17.59 11.75
C TRP A 124 -1.62 -17.60 11.66
N PHE A 125 -1.01 -16.50 12.07
CA PHE A 125 0.42 -16.34 12.26
C PHE A 125 0.67 -15.63 13.60
N ILE A 126 1.92 -15.65 14.08
CA ILE A 126 2.32 -14.97 15.32
C ILE A 126 3.30 -13.86 14.95
N HIS A 127 3.09 -12.67 15.50
CA HIS A 127 3.98 -11.52 15.37
C HIS A 127 4.28 -10.96 16.76
N ASN A 128 5.56 -10.90 17.15
CA ASN A 128 6.00 -10.41 18.47
C ASN A 128 5.31 -11.06 19.69
N GLY A 129 4.89 -12.33 19.55
CA GLY A 129 4.24 -13.09 20.63
C GLY A 129 2.73 -12.82 20.76
N VAL A 130 2.14 -12.09 19.80
CA VAL A 130 0.70 -11.86 19.63
C VAL A 130 0.19 -12.59 18.39
#